data_AF-A0A0F9JLG9-F1
#
_entry.id   AF-A0A0F9JLG9-F1
#
_cell.length_a   1.000
_cell.length_b   1.000
_cell.length_c   1.000
_cell.angle_alpha   90.00
_cell.angle_beta   90.00
_cell.angle_gamma   90.00
#
_symmetry.space_group_name_H-M   'P 1'
#
loop_
_entity.id
_entity.type
_entity.pdbx_description
1 polymer ?
#
loop_
_entity_poly.entity_id
_entity_poly.type
_entity_poly.pdbx_seq_one_letter_code
_entity_poly.pdbx_strand_id
1 'polypeptide(L)'
;MGRITKSIFFPPKDKALARKISIRTPNAFRKSIKILKKQGLNLKEKKALVLARTRARVQLARKNLSLRERKQFEVISRMRIPKVTGKKKR
;
A
#
# COMPACT_ATOMS: atom_id res chain seq x y z
N MET A 1 -4.64 -13.22 18.29
CA MET A 1 -4.72 -12.01 17.42
C MET A 1 -3.48 -11.93 16.54
N GLY A 2 -3.58 -12.29 15.26
CA GLY A 2 -2.43 -12.28 14.34
C GLY A 2 -1.94 -10.85 14.07
N ARG A 3 -0.67 -10.56 14.38
CA ARG A 3 -0.03 -9.28 14.05
C ARG A 3 -0.05 -9.12 12.53
N ILE A 4 -0.77 -8.10 12.05
CA ILE A 4 -0.64 -7.62 10.67
C ILE A 4 0.79 -7.08 10.53
N THR A 5 1.73 -7.95 10.15
CA THR A 5 3.11 -7.58 9.85
C THR A 5 3.11 -6.66 8.63
N LYS A 6 4.00 -5.67 8.61
CA LYS A 6 4.09 -4.65 7.55
C LYS A 6 4.35 -5.23 6.14
N SER A 7 4.57 -6.54 6.00
CA SER A 7 4.59 -7.29 4.75
C SER A 7 4.30 -8.76 5.07
N ILE A 8 3.13 -9.30 4.73
CA ILE A 8 2.68 -10.62 5.22
C ILE A 8 3.07 -11.79 4.30
N PHE A 9 3.82 -11.57 3.20
CA PHE A 9 4.08 -12.70 2.28
C PHE A 9 5.51 -12.85 1.75
N PHE A 10 6.33 -11.79 1.67
CA PHE A 10 7.75 -11.92 1.31
C PHE A 10 8.54 -10.75 1.91
N PRO A 11 9.82 -10.95 2.28
CA PRO A 11 10.69 -9.83 2.64
C PRO A 11 10.70 -8.83 1.47
N PRO A 12 10.48 -7.54 1.74
CA PRO A 12 10.42 -6.56 0.67
C PRO A 12 11.79 -6.41 0.01
N LYS A 13 11.84 -6.62 -1.32
CA LYS A 13 13.04 -6.39 -2.14
C LYS A 13 13.58 -4.95 -1.98
N ASP A 14 12.70 -4.00 -1.65
CA ASP A 14 13.06 -2.65 -1.25
C ASP A 14 12.53 -2.34 0.17
N LYS A 15 13.42 -2.44 1.15
CA LYS A 15 13.11 -2.18 2.57
C LYS A 15 12.67 -0.72 2.80
N ALA A 16 13.20 0.23 2.03
CA ALA A 16 12.85 1.64 2.19
C ALA A 16 11.42 1.92 1.72
N LEU A 17 11.01 1.36 0.58
CA LEU A 17 9.64 1.48 0.08
C LEU A 17 8.63 0.77 0.98
N ALA A 18 8.97 -0.40 1.50
CA ALA A 18 8.10 -1.13 2.41
C ALA A 18 7.91 -0.44 3.78
N ARG A 19 8.89 0.36 4.22
CA ARG A 19 8.73 1.22 5.40
C ARG A 19 7.76 2.38 5.13
N LYS A 20 7.71 2.88 3.89
CA LYS A 20 6.85 4.01 3.49
C LYS A 20 5.42 3.58 3.15
N ILE A 21 5.23 2.37 2.61
CA ILE A 21 3.95 1.88 2.10
C ILE A 21 3.30 0.92 3.09
N SER A 22 2.12 1.28 3.61
CA SER A 22 1.37 0.43 4.53
C SER A 22 -0.07 0.23 4.07
N ILE A 23 -0.53 -1.03 4.10
CA ILE A 23 -1.92 -1.41 3.83
C ILE A 23 -2.69 -1.81 5.10
N ARG A 24 -2.14 -1.49 6.29
CA ARG A 24 -2.74 -1.87 7.57
C ARG A 24 -4.09 -1.18 7.80
N THR A 25 -4.21 0.06 7.35
CA THR A 25 -5.46 0.82 7.40
C THR A 25 -5.58 1.69 6.16
N PRO A 26 -6.81 2.07 5.76
CA PRO A 26 -7.03 3.03 4.68
C PRO A 26 -6.26 4.33 4.87
N ASN A 27 -6.23 4.85 6.11
CA ASN A 27 -5.53 6.10 6.42
C ASN A 27 -4.00 5.96 6.25
N ALA A 28 -3.43 4.82 6.67
CA ALA A 28 -2.01 4.56 6.47
C ALA A 28 -1.66 4.52 4.98
N PHE A 29 -2.48 3.87 4.15
CA PHE A 29 -2.26 3.82 2.71
C PHE A 29 -2.38 5.20 2.04
N ARG A 30 -3.35 6.03 2.46
CA ARG A 30 -3.46 7.43 2.02
C ARG A 30 -2.22 8.25 2.39
N LYS A 31 -1.70 8.10 3.62
CA LYS A 31 -0.46 8.76 4.05
C LYS A 31 0.71 8.33 3.20
N SER A 32 0.86 7.04 2.91
CA SER A 32 1.90 6.52 2.00
C SER A 32 1.84 7.17 0.62
N ILE A 33 0.64 7.27 0.02
CA ILE A 33 0.44 7.94 -1.28
C ILE A 33 0.85 9.41 -1.20
N LYS A 34 0.42 10.13 -0.14
CA LYS A 34 0.74 11.56 0.05
C LYS A 34 2.25 11.81 0.19
N ILE A 35 2.94 10.96 0.95
CA ILE A 35 4.40 11.05 1.14
C ILE A 35 5.13 10.83 -0.19
N LEU A 36 4.79 9.77 -0.92
CA LEU A 36 5.44 9.46 -2.20
C LEU A 36 5.13 10.53 -3.25
N LYS A 37 3.91 11.09 -3.26
CA LYS A 37 3.57 12.22 -4.13
C LYS A 37 4.41 13.46 -3.84
N LYS A 38 4.67 13.77 -2.56
CA LYS A 38 5.51 14.92 -2.16
C LYS A 38 6.98 14.73 -2.54
N GLN A 39 7.50 13.51 -2.47
CA GLN A 39 8.89 13.19 -2.82
C GLN A 39 9.14 13.11 -4.34
N GLY A 40 8.06 13.12 -5.13
CA GLY A 40 8.09 12.80 -6.54
C GLY A 40 8.07 11.30 -6.74
N LEU A 41 7.27 10.84 -7.70
CA LEU A 41 6.91 9.44 -7.84
C LEU A 41 7.50 8.87 -9.11
N ASN A 42 8.44 7.93 -8.96
CA ASN A 42 9.07 7.19 -10.04
C ASN A 42 8.31 5.88 -10.34
N LEU A 43 8.68 5.22 -11.44
CA LEU A 43 8.06 3.96 -11.86
C LEU A 43 8.13 2.87 -10.79
N LYS A 44 9.24 2.81 -10.03
CA LYS A 44 9.42 1.86 -8.92
C LYS A 44 8.41 2.07 -7.80
N GLU A 45 8.21 3.31 -7.37
CA GLU A 45 7.26 3.69 -6.32
C GLU A 45 5.82 3.45 -6.77
N LYS A 46 5.51 3.77 -8.03
CA LYS A 46 4.22 3.44 -8.63
C LYS A 46 3.96 1.94 -8.57
N LYS A 47 4.90 1.11 -9.04
CA LYS A 47 4.79 -0.36 -9.00
C LYS A 47 4.57 -0.87 -7.57
N ALA A 48 5.26 -0.30 -6.58
CA ALA A 48 5.08 -0.68 -5.18
C ALA A 48 3.69 -0.31 -4.64
N LEU A 49 3.14 0.85 -4.98
CA LEU A 49 1.77 1.23 -4.64
C LEU A 49 0.73 0.34 -5.32
N VAL A 50 0.95 -0.01 -6.59
CA VAL A 50 0.08 -0.94 -7.33
C VAL A 50 0.11 -2.30 -6.67
N LEU A 51 1.30 -2.82 -6.33
CA LEU A 51 1.45 -4.10 -5.64
C LEU A 51 0.74 -4.10 -4.28
N ALA A 52 0.85 -3.01 -3.52
CA ALA A 52 0.14 -2.85 -2.24
C ALA A 52 -1.39 -2.89 -2.42
N ARG A 53 -1.92 -2.18 -3.43
CA ARG A 53 -3.35 -2.21 -3.79
C ARG A 53 -3.80 -3.61 -4.21
N THR A 54 -3.03 -4.28 -5.07
CA THR A 54 -3.32 -5.65 -5.50
C THR A 54 -3.32 -6.62 -4.32
N ARG A 55 -2.37 -6.49 -3.39
CA ARG A 55 -2.34 -7.29 -2.16
C ARG A 55 -3.58 -7.07 -1.30
N ALA A 56 -4.04 -5.82 -1.14
CA ALA A 56 -5.30 -5.56 -0.45
C ALA A 56 -6.49 -6.24 -1.15
N ARG A 57 -6.53 -6.24 -2.48
CA ARG A 57 -7.55 -6.98 -3.25
C ARG A 57 -7.47 -8.49 -3.03
N VAL A 58 -6.27 -9.08 -3.02
CA VAL A 58 -6.07 -10.51 -2.74
C VAL A 58 -6.51 -10.87 -1.32
N GLN A 59 -6.25 -10.01 -0.33
CA GLN A 59 -6.71 -10.26 1.04
C GLN A 59 -8.23 -10.39 1.12
N LEU A 60 -9.01 -9.66 0.32
CA LEU A 60 -10.47 -9.75 0.30
C LEU A 60 -11.00 -11.15 -0.07
N ALA A 61 -10.21 -11.97 -0.76
CA ALA A 61 -10.57 -13.34 -1.10
C ALA A 61 -10.47 -14.31 0.10
N ARG A 62 -9.83 -13.90 1.20
CA ARG A 62 -9.71 -14.73 2.40
C ARG A 62 -11.06 -14.81 3.13
N LYS A 63 -11.44 -16.03 3.51
CA LYS A 63 -12.72 -16.33 4.19
C LYS A 63 -12.72 -15.96 5.69
N ASN A 64 -11.55 -15.70 6.27
CA ASN A 64 -11.36 -15.47 7.71
C ASN A 64 -11.14 -14.00 8.09
N LEU A 65 -11.62 -13.05 7.29
CA LEU A 65 -11.56 -11.62 7.59
C LEU A 65 -12.76 -11.18 8.42
N SER A 66 -12.52 -10.35 9.43
CA SER A 66 -13.60 -9.62 10.10
C SER A 66 -14.26 -8.61 9.15
N LEU A 67 -15.52 -8.25 9.42
CA LEU A 67 -16.24 -7.21 8.66
C LEU A 67 -15.46 -5.89 8.58
N ARG A 68 -14.77 -5.54 9.67
CA ARG A 68 -13.94 -4.33 9.76
C ARG A 68 -12.74 -4.41 8.82
N GLU A 69 -12.01 -5.52 8.83
CA GLU A 69 -10.85 -5.72 7.94
C GLU A 69 -11.28 -5.76 6.48
N ARG A 70 -12.41 -6.41 6.18
CA ARG A 70 -12.95 -6.48 4.82
C ARG A 70 -13.25 -5.08 4.29
N LYS A 71 -13.96 -4.24 5.06
CA LYS A 71 -14.19 -2.83 4.70
C LYS A 71 -12.88 -2.07 4.50
N GLN A 72 -11.87 -2.29 5.35
CA GLN A 72 -10.57 -1.63 5.19
C GLN A 72 -9.87 -2.00 3.88
N PHE A 73 -9.78 -3.29 3.56
CA PHE A 73 -9.16 -3.75 2.32
C PHE A 73 -9.95 -3.33 1.07
N GLU A 74 -11.28 -3.28 1.15
CA GLU A 74 -12.15 -2.80 0.08
C GLU A 74 -11.92 -1.32 -0.21
N VAL A 75 -11.79 -0.50 0.83
CA VAL A 75 -11.45 0.92 0.67
C VAL A 75 -10.05 1.08 0.06
N ILE A 76 -9.06 0.30 0.51
CA ILE A 76 -7.70 0.34 -0.05
C ILE A 76 -7.69 -0.09 -1.52
N SER A 77 -8.43 -1.14 -1.89
CA SER A 77 -8.48 -1.67 -3.25
C SER A 77 -9.13 -0.71 -4.26
N ARG A 78 -9.95 0.23 -3.79
CA ARG A 78 -10.56 1.29 -4.62
C ARG A 78 -9.76 2.59 -4.67
N MET A 79 -8.67 2.72 -3.90
CA MET A 79 -7.90 3.98 -3.88
C MET A 79 -7.15 4.22 -5.20
N ARG A 80 -7.20 5.47 -5.64
CA ARG A 80 -6.48 5.94 -6.83
C ARG A 80 -4.98 6.05 -6.56
N ILE A 81 -4.19 5.45 -7.43
CA ILE A 81 -2.73 5.59 -7.41
C ILE A 81 -2.34 6.77 -8.32
N PRO A 82 -1.53 7.72 -7.84
CA PRO A 82 -1.08 8.86 -8.63
C PRO A 82 -0.24 8.44 -9.85
N LYS A 83 -0.22 9.29 -10.89
CA LYS A 83 0.66 9.14 -12.05
C LYS A 83 2.13 9.37 -11.64
N VAL A 84 3.06 8.87 -12.46
CA VAL A 84 4.50 9.15 -12.32
C VAL A 84 4.69 10.65 -12.53
N THR A 85 5.39 11.33 -11.63
CA THR A 85 5.64 12.78 -11.70
C THR A 85 7.12 13.14 -11.80
N GLY A 86 8.02 12.14 -11.84
CA GLY A 86 9.45 12.34 -11.68
C GLY A 86 9.83 12.78 -10.26
N LYS A 87 11.08 12.57 -9.85
CA LYS A 87 11.58 13.14 -8.60
C LYS A 87 11.68 14.66 -8.73
N LYS A 88 11.10 15.40 -7.79
CA LYS A 88 11.55 16.77 -7.54
C LYS A 88 12.98 16.65 -7.00
N LYS A 89 13.99 16.93 -7.84
CA LYS A 89 15.32 17.30 -7.34
C LYS A 89 15.08 18.49 -6.39
N ARG A 90 15.39 18.30 -5.11
CA ARG A 90 15.76 19.44 -4.26
C ARG A 90 17.19 19.78 -4.62
#